data_AF-A0A7Z9DWP0-F1
#
_entry.id   AF-A0A7Z9DWP0-F1
#
_cell.length_a   1.000
_cell.length_b   1.000
_cell.length_c   1.000
_cell.angle_alpha   90.00
_cell.angle_beta   90.00
_cell.angle_gamma   90.00
#
_symmetry.space_group_name_H-M   'P 1'
#
loop_
_entity.id
_entity.type
_entity.pdbx_description
1 polymer ?
#
loop_
_entity_poly.entity_id
_entity_poly.type
_entity_poly.pdbx_seq_one_letter_code
_entity_poly.pdbx_strand_id
1 'polypeptide(L)' 'MSQAKFQAMSQKELQDYMLSHRDDQEAFYAYIDRLHQEGNWIEMPPVDSVEDLEKYPEFTARFRQNSQP' A
#
# COMPACT_ATOMS: atom_id res chain seq x y z
N MET A 1 -11.63 22.02 -4.66
CA MET A 1 -11.88 22.13 -3.19
C MET A 1 -11.89 20.75 -2.48
N SER A 2 -12.05 19.67 -3.22
CA SER A 2 -11.98 18.26 -2.83
C SER A 2 -10.59 17.81 -2.38
N GLN A 3 -9.53 18.23 -3.09
CA GLN A 3 -8.15 17.79 -2.82
C GLN A 3 -7.65 18.12 -1.40
N ALA A 4 -8.03 19.27 -0.84
CA ALA A 4 -7.68 19.65 0.54
C ALA A 4 -8.37 18.77 1.59
N LYS A 5 -9.56 18.23 1.30
CA LYS A 5 -10.25 17.29 2.19
C LYS A 5 -9.54 15.93 2.20
N PHE A 6 -9.11 15.46 1.04
CA PHE A 6 -8.42 14.18 0.92
C PHE A 6 -7.04 14.18 1.58
N GLN A 7 -6.31 15.30 1.56
CA GLN A 7 -5.02 15.43 2.25
C GLN A 7 -5.11 15.33 3.79
N ALA A 8 -6.27 15.64 4.36
CA ALA A 8 -6.51 15.54 5.80
C ALA A 8 -6.95 14.13 6.24
N MET A 9 -7.35 13.27 5.30
CA MET A 9 -7.79 11.90 5.57
C MET A 9 -6.59 10.95 5.70
N SER A 10 -6.73 9.96 6.58
CA SER A 10 -5.82 8.83 6.66
C SER A 10 -5.94 7.92 5.43
N GLN A 11 -4.93 7.09 5.18
CA GLN A 11 -4.95 6.11 4.08
C GLN A 11 -6.20 5.23 4.09
N LYS A 12 -6.64 4.78 5.27
CA LYS A 12 -7.83 3.93 5.44
C LYS A 12 -9.11 4.68 5.07
N GLU A 13 -9.24 5.94 5.50
CA GLU A 13 -10.40 6.77 5.17
C GLU A 13 -10.48 7.08 3.68
N LEU A 14 -9.34 7.33 3.02
CA LEU A 14 -9.26 7.49 1.58
C LEU A 14 -9.65 6.21 0.84
N GLN A 15 -9.22 5.04 1.34
CA GLN A 15 -9.60 3.75 0.78
C GLN A 15 -11.12 3.53 0.86
N ASP A 16 -11.72 3.72 2.04
CA ASP A 16 -13.15 3.50 2.26
C ASP A 16 -13.99 4.48 1.41
N TYR A 17 -13.53 5.73 1.27
CA TYR A 17 -14.17 6.73 0.43
C TYR A 17 -14.10 6.37 -1.06
N MET A 18 -12.92 6.00 -1.56
CA MET A 18 -12.70 5.58 -2.95
C MET A 18 -13.52 4.34 -3.30
N LEU A 19 -13.61 3.36 -2.40
CA LEU A 19 -14.42 2.16 -2.61
C LEU A 19 -15.92 2.47 -2.74
N SER A 20 -16.39 3.49 -2.02
CA SER A 20 -17.78 3.97 -2.03
C SER A 20 -18.06 4.93 -3.19
N HIS A 21 -17.04 5.59 -3.75
CA HIS A 21 -17.13 6.60 -4.82
C HIS A 21 -16.18 6.25 -5.96
N ARG A 22 -16.39 5.09 -6.59
CA ARG A 22 -15.46 4.57 -7.61
C ARG A 22 -15.34 5.44 -8.86
N ASP A 23 -16.33 6.29 -9.12
CA ASP A 23 -16.32 7.23 -10.24
C ASP A 23 -15.53 8.51 -9.95
N ASP A 24 -15.15 8.74 -8.67
CA ASP A 24 -14.36 9.90 -8.27
C ASP A 24 -12.87 9.62 -8.48
N GLN A 25 -12.37 10.09 -9.63
CA GLN A 25 -10.95 9.97 -9.97
C GLN A 25 -10.05 10.76 -9.02
N GLU A 26 -10.50 11.88 -8.44
CA GLU A 26 -9.68 12.65 -7.51
C GLU A 26 -9.44 11.88 -6.21
N ALA A 27 -10.46 11.15 -5.73
CA ALA A 27 -10.32 10.25 -4.58
C ALA A 27 -9.32 9.11 -4.87
N PHE A 28 -9.36 8.54 -6.08
CA PHE A 28 -8.39 7.54 -6.51
C PHE A 28 -6.96 8.09 -6.50
N TYR A 29 -6.71 9.24 -7.14
CA TYR A 29 -5.37 9.84 -7.15
C TYR A 29 -4.88 10.18 -5.74
N ALA A 30 -5.74 10.73 -4.88
CA ALA A 30 -5.36 11.05 -3.51
C ALA A 30 -5.00 9.81 -2.68
N TYR A 31 -5.71 8.69 -2.86
CA TYR A 31 -5.37 7.43 -2.21
C TYR A 31 -4.02 6.88 -2.68
N ILE A 32 -3.75 6.92 -3.99
CA ILE A 32 -2.48 6.46 -4.58
C ILE A 32 -1.32 7.35 -4.13
N ASP A 33 -1.49 8.68 -4.11
CA ASP A 33 -0.47 9.60 -3.60
C ASP A 33 -0.15 9.31 -2.13
N ARG A 34 -1.17 9.04 -1.31
CA ARG A 34 -0.99 8.67 0.10
C ARG A 34 -0.24 7.35 0.26
N LEU A 35 -0.57 6.34 -0.55
CA LEU A 35 0.14 5.06 -0.61
C LEU A 35 1.62 5.21 -0.99
N HIS A 36 1.95 6.16 -1.87
CA HIS A 36 3.35 6.44 -2.21
C HIS A 36 4.07 7.17 -1.07
N GLN A 37 3.39 8.09 -0.37
CA GLN A 37 3.99 8.85 0.74
C GLN A 37 4.20 8.01 2.00
N GLU A 38 3.24 7.16 2.37
CA GLU A 38 3.29 6.32 3.58
C GLU A 38 3.84 4.90 3.29
N GLY A 39 4.13 4.63 2.02
CA GLY A 39 4.48 3.33 1.53
C GLY A 39 5.82 2.83 2.02
N ASN A 40 5.82 1.98 3.05
CA ASN A 40 6.95 1.10 3.38
C ASN A 40 7.00 -0.10 2.41
N TRP A 41 7.04 0.19 1.11
CA TRP A 41 7.15 -0.83 0.07
C TRP A 41 8.55 -1.44 0.12
N ILE A 42 8.62 -2.76 0.08
CA ILE A 42 9.87 -3.48 -0.15
C ILE A 42 9.87 -3.76 -1.65
N GLU A 43 10.76 -3.11 -2.39
CA GLU A 43 10.96 -3.45 -3.80
C GLU A 43 11.49 -4.88 -3.87
N MET A 44 10.67 -5.77 -4.44
CA MET A 44 11.05 -7.16 -4.66
C MET A 44 11.19 -7.36 -6.17
N PRO A 45 12.41 -7.63 -6.67
CA PRO A 45 12.60 -7.90 -8.09
C PRO A 45 11.87 -9.20 -8.47
N PRO A 46 11.61 -9.40 -9.78
CA PRO A 46 11.07 -10.67 -10.27
C PRO A 46 11.94 -11.82 -9.78
N VAL A 47 11.33 -12.77 -9.07
CA VAL A 47 11.98 -14.03 -8.68
C VAL A 47 11.79 -15.04 -9.80
N ASP A 48 12.86 -15.74 -10.17
CA ASP A 48 12.80 -16.77 -11.22
C ASP A 48 12.21 -18.08 -10.67
N SER A 49 12.34 -18.31 -9.36
CA SER A 49 11.73 -19.45 -8.66
C SER A 49 11.36 -19.14 -7.21
N VAL A 50 10.64 -20.06 -6.55
CA VAL A 50 10.21 -19.89 -5.14
C VAL A 50 11.43 -19.87 -4.20
N GLU A 51 12.49 -20.60 -4.53
CA GLU A 51 13.74 -20.64 -3.76
C GLU A 51 14.45 -19.29 -3.75
N ASP A 52 14.26 -18.44 -4.77
CA ASP A 52 14.84 -17.10 -4.80
C ASP A 52 14.29 -16.18 -3.71
N LEU A 53 13.14 -16.51 -3.10
CA LEU A 53 12.62 -15.79 -1.94
C LEU A 53 13.56 -15.87 -0.73
N GLU A 54 14.43 -16.89 -0.64
CA GLU A 54 15.45 -16.98 0.41
C GLU A 54 16.53 -15.89 0.28
N LYS A 55 16.70 -15.31 -0.91
CA LYS A 55 17.66 -14.23 -1.18
C LYS A 55 17.20 -12.88 -0.61
N TYR A 56 15.95 -12.76 -0.19
CA TYR A 56 15.33 -11.52 0.34
C TYR A 56 14.87 -11.71 1.80
N PRO A 57 15.81 -11.82 2.75
CA PRO A 57 15.50 -12.06 4.16
C PRO A 57 14.65 -10.94 4.80
N GLU A 58 14.79 -9.69 4.34
CA GLU A 58 13.98 -8.54 4.78
C GLU A 58 12.50 -8.71 4.43
N PHE A 59 12.20 -9.29 3.26
CA PHE A 59 10.83 -9.61 2.86
C PHE A 59 10.27 -10.73 3.74
N THR A 60 11.00 -11.85 3.87
CA THR A 60 10.53 -13.00 4.66
C THR A 60 10.41 -12.68 6.16
N ALA A 61 11.24 -11.79 6.71
CA ALA A 61 11.18 -11.36 8.10
C ALA A 61 9.88 -10.60 8.44
N ARG A 62 9.38 -9.75 7.52
CA ARG A 62 8.13 -9.00 7.69
C ARG A 62 6.92 -9.93 7.89
N PHE A 63 6.88 -11.06 7.20
CA PHE A 63 5.77 -12.02 7.28
C PHE A 63 5.94 -13.05 8.39
N ARG A 64 7.19 -13.39 8.78
CA ARG A 64 7.45 -14.27 9.93
C ARG A 64 6.93 -13.71 11.24
N GLN A 65 7.02 -12.40 11.48
CA GLN A 65 6.51 -11.78 12.71
C GLN A 65 4.98 -11.88 12.87
N ASN A 66 4.24 -11.97 11.76
CA ASN A 66 2.78 -12.11 11.79
C ASN A 66 2.30 -13.57 11.81
N SER A 67 3.23 -14.53 11.83
CA SER A 67 2.94 -15.97 11.78
C SER A 67 3.17 -16.70 13.12
N GLN A 68 3.50 -15.99 14.20
CA GLN A 68 3.47 -16.56 15.54
C GLN A 68 2.03 -16.48 16.10
N PRO A 69 1.43 -17.62 16.50
CA PRO A 69 0.09 -17.67 17.08
C PRO A 69 0.00 -16.98 18.45
#